data_AF-A0A7W5UTW7-F1
#
_entry.id   AF-A0A7W5UTW7-F1
#
_cell.length_a   1.000
_cell.length_b   1.000
_cell.length_c   1.000
_cell.angle_alpha   90.00
_cell.angle_beta   90.00
_cell.angle_gamma   90.00
#
_symmetry.space_group_name_H-M   'P 1'
#
loop_
_entity.id
_entity.type
_entity.pdbx_description
1 polymer ?
#
loop_
_entity_poly.entity_id
_entity_poly.type
_entity_poly.pdbx_seq_one_letter_code
_entity_poly.pdbx_strand_id
1 'polypeptide(L)'
;MVIFDRGPDAIAVLTALSKSQAMIEFDLAGRILTANERFCRALGYELAEIVGKHHSMFVEPAYAGSPEYKAFWSKLAAGTFDQQQYKRIGKGGREVWIEASYNPVFRRGKPVKVVKIATDITASKLKTAEDSGKIEALSRAQAVIEFTPTGEILTANENFLSALGYSLAEIQGKHHSMFCEPSHTASSAYRDFWKKLAAGELIADEFMRLGKGGRKVYIQASYNPIFDLNGKVFKVVKFATDVTSRVENVNQLAGCLTNLAEGDLSQEIEKAFIPSLERLRTDFNSASDKLKQAMATVAENAHAIASGSNEVRVAADDLAKRTEQQAASIEETAAALEEITTTVKNSSQRAEEAGRLVARARAHAEHSGGVVRNAIGAMDQIEASSREISSIIGVIDEIAFQTNLLALNAGVEAARAGDAGKGFAVVAQEVRELAQRSAKAAKEIKTLITASGAQVANGVALVTSAGGALQEIATQVQEIDTNVVAIVEAAREQSTALGEINQAVDTVDQSTQKNAAMVEEQTAASHSLAREAAALFQLLGQFKYGEAARASQPAKPLNRPANPPLQAAGRRIRPQFQTQGSAALSVDNNSWEEF
;
A
#
# COMPACT_ATOMS: atom_id res chain seq x y z
N MET A 1 72.89 69.65 53.96
CA MET A 1 71.85 70.59 53.50
C MET A 1 70.69 70.48 54.45
N VAL A 2 70.50 71.44 55.36
CA VAL A 2 69.37 71.41 56.30
C VAL A 2 68.19 72.02 55.56
N ILE A 3 67.21 71.20 55.20
CA ILE A 3 65.96 71.64 54.52
C ILE A 3 65.10 72.51 55.46
N PHE A 4 65.43 72.55 56.76
CA PHE A 4 64.69 73.23 57.82
C PHE A 4 65.56 74.26 58.53
N ASP A 5 65.12 75.52 58.64
CA ASP A 5 65.76 76.46 59.56
C ASP A 5 65.31 76.19 61.01
N ARG A 6 66.11 76.57 62.01
CA ARG A 6 65.76 76.33 63.43
C ARG A 6 64.58 77.20 63.83
N GLY A 7 63.57 76.59 64.47
CA GLY A 7 62.47 77.33 65.11
C GLY A 7 61.18 77.34 64.30
N PRO A 8 60.56 78.50 64.01
CA PRO A 8 59.18 78.59 63.48
C PRO A 8 58.95 77.86 62.16
N ASP A 9 59.94 77.86 61.26
CA ASP A 9 59.84 77.24 59.94
C ASP A 9 59.73 75.71 60.01
N ALA A 10 60.56 75.06 60.84
CA ALA A 10 60.46 73.63 61.11
C ALA A 10 59.07 73.22 61.66
N ILE A 11 58.46 74.07 62.50
CA ILE A 11 57.10 73.85 63.03
C ILE A 11 56.06 73.97 61.91
N ALA A 12 56.18 74.96 61.03
CA ALA A 12 55.28 75.15 59.90
C ALA A 12 55.33 73.96 58.92
N VAL A 13 56.52 73.45 58.58
CA VAL A 13 56.66 72.30 57.69
C VAL A 13 56.16 71.00 58.34
N LEU A 14 56.47 70.75 59.62
CA LEU A 14 55.91 69.60 60.34
C LEU A 14 54.38 69.68 60.44
N THR A 15 53.82 70.88 60.60
CA THR A 15 52.36 71.09 60.57
C THR A 15 51.78 70.77 59.19
N ALA A 16 52.46 71.18 58.10
CA ALA A 16 52.05 70.86 56.74
C ALA A 16 52.09 69.35 56.45
N LEU A 17 53.16 68.66 56.87
CA LEU A 17 53.26 67.20 56.78
C LEU A 17 52.17 66.50 57.60
N SER A 18 51.90 66.97 58.82
CA SER A 18 50.86 66.41 59.68
C SER A 18 49.44 66.52 59.08
N LYS A 19 49.20 67.48 58.17
CA LYS A 19 47.91 67.60 57.46
C LYS A 19 47.70 66.53 56.39
N SER A 20 48.77 66.01 55.78
CA SER A 20 48.71 65.07 54.65
C SER A 20 49.18 63.66 54.97
N GLN A 21 49.99 63.47 56.02
CA GLN A 21 50.59 62.18 56.38
C GLN A 21 50.12 61.70 57.75
N ALA A 22 50.01 60.38 57.93
CA ALA A 22 49.78 59.79 59.24
C ALA A 22 51.09 59.77 60.03
N MET A 23 51.12 60.42 61.20
CA MET A 23 52.32 60.56 62.03
C MET A 23 52.06 60.09 63.46
N ILE A 24 53.02 59.35 64.01
CA ILE A 24 53.00 58.88 65.41
C ILE A 24 54.42 58.88 65.97
N GLU A 25 54.54 59.23 67.24
CA GLU A 25 55.79 59.25 67.98
C GLU A 25 55.83 58.16 69.04
N PHE A 26 56.99 57.54 69.21
CA PHE A 26 57.24 56.53 70.23
C PHE A 26 58.48 56.90 71.04
N ASP A 27 58.55 56.46 72.29
CA ASP A 27 59.82 56.36 72.99
C ASP A 27 60.70 55.25 72.38
N LEU A 28 61.94 55.12 72.83
CA LEU A 28 62.87 54.10 72.31
C LEU A 28 62.46 52.66 72.70
N ALA A 29 61.54 52.51 73.65
CA ALA A 29 60.98 51.22 74.05
C ALA A 29 59.68 50.89 73.30
N GLY A 30 59.24 51.72 72.34
CA GLY A 30 58.06 51.50 71.53
C GLY A 30 56.73 51.91 72.16
N ARG A 31 56.73 52.67 73.26
CA ARG A 31 55.52 53.25 73.85
C ARG A 31 55.12 54.53 73.13
N ILE A 32 53.83 54.68 72.88
CA ILE A 32 53.26 55.78 72.10
C ILE A 32 53.28 57.06 72.93
N LEU A 33 53.95 58.09 72.41
CA LEU A 33 54.03 59.42 73.03
C LEU A 33 52.88 60.31 72.56
N THR A 34 52.64 60.35 71.25
CA THR A 34 51.56 61.11 70.63
C THR A 34 51.34 60.63 69.19
N ALA A 35 50.20 60.95 68.60
CA ALA A 35 49.90 60.72 67.19
C ALA A 35 49.02 61.86 66.65
N ASN A 36 49.07 62.08 65.34
CA ASN A 36 48.18 63.05 64.71
C ASN A 36 46.83 62.41 64.33
N GLU A 37 45.86 63.26 64.00
CA GLU A 37 44.50 62.84 63.63
C GLU A 37 44.49 61.89 62.42
N ARG A 38 45.39 62.08 61.46
CA ARG A 38 45.53 61.21 60.27
C ARG A 38 45.89 59.77 60.66
N PHE A 39 46.82 59.60 61.59
CA PHE A 39 47.20 58.27 62.10
C PHE A 39 46.06 57.61 62.87
N CYS A 40 45.45 58.36 63.78
CA CYS A 40 44.27 57.94 64.54
C CYS A 40 43.14 57.47 63.61
N ARG A 41 42.80 58.26 62.59
CA ARG A 41 41.80 57.93 61.58
C ARG A 41 42.18 56.70 60.76
N ALA A 42 43.43 56.59 60.30
CA ALA A 42 43.88 55.46 59.48
C ALA A 42 43.75 54.12 60.22
N LEU A 43 44.04 54.07 61.52
CA LEU A 43 43.88 52.86 62.34
C LEU A 43 42.54 52.77 63.08
N GLY A 44 41.72 53.81 63.05
CA GLY A 44 40.39 53.86 63.67
C GLY A 44 40.40 53.99 65.20
N TYR A 45 41.45 54.56 65.78
CA TYR A 45 41.57 54.80 67.23
C TYR A 45 41.53 56.30 67.54
N GLU A 46 40.98 56.66 68.70
CA GLU A 46 41.17 58.00 69.28
C GLU A 46 42.55 58.12 69.92
N LEU A 47 43.13 59.33 69.95
CA LEU A 47 44.48 59.54 70.50
C LEU A 47 44.60 59.06 71.95
N ALA A 48 43.57 59.34 72.77
CA ALA A 48 43.53 58.94 74.17
C ALA A 48 43.53 57.42 74.37
N GLU A 49 43.12 56.62 73.38
CA GLU A 49 43.09 55.16 73.46
C GLU A 49 44.49 54.54 73.26
N ILE A 50 45.40 55.26 72.60
CA ILE A 50 46.69 54.73 72.16
C ILE A 50 47.88 55.32 72.92
N VAL A 51 47.79 56.55 73.44
CA VAL A 51 48.89 57.18 74.19
C VAL A 51 49.25 56.34 75.43
N GLY A 52 50.55 56.13 75.65
CA GLY A 52 51.09 55.30 76.73
C GLY A 52 51.03 53.78 76.49
N LYS A 53 50.27 53.31 75.49
CA LYS A 53 50.28 51.91 75.05
C LYS A 53 51.53 51.62 74.22
N HIS A 54 51.85 50.34 74.07
CA HIS A 54 52.98 49.89 73.26
C HIS A 54 52.55 49.67 71.81
N HIS A 55 53.42 49.98 70.84
CA HIS A 55 53.19 49.80 69.40
C HIS A 55 52.68 48.38 69.02
N SER A 56 52.97 47.37 69.83
CA SER A 56 52.53 45.99 69.61
C SER A 56 51.01 45.84 69.50
N MET A 57 50.22 46.82 69.96
CA MET A 57 48.78 46.83 69.77
C MET A 57 48.35 46.96 68.29
N PHE A 58 49.23 47.46 67.41
CA PHE A 58 48.93 47.68 66.00
C PHE A 58 49.42 46.54 65.09
N VAL A 59 49.91 45.44 65.64
CA VAL A 59 50.41 44.30 64.85
C VAL A 59 49.73 43.01 65.29
N GLU A 60 49.86 41.96 64.48
CA GLU A 60 49.34 40.65 64.84
C GLU A 60 50.06 40.11 66.10
N PRO A 61 49.34 39.46 67.04
CA PRO A 61 49.92 38.95 68.29
C PRO A 61 51.12 38.03 68.07
N ALA A 62 51.09 37.19 67.02
CA ALA A 62 52.19 36.30 66.67
C ALA A 62 53.47 37.09 66.28
N TYR A 63 53.32 38.17 65.52
CA TYR A 63 54.46 39.02 65.15
C TYR A 63 54.97 39.81 66.36
N ALA A 64 54.09 40.34 67.22
CA ALA A 64 54.51 41.06 68.43
C ALA A 64 55.42 40.22 69.36
N GLY A 65 55.25 38.90 69.38
CA GLY A 65 56.06 37.97 70.17
C GLY A 65 57.37 37.53 69.50
N SER A 66 57.59 37.89 68.23
CA SER A 66 58.65 37.30 67.42
C SER A 66 60.05 37.93 67.68
N PRO A 67 61.15 37.19 67.41
CA PRO A 67 62.51 37.76 67.45
C PRO A 67 62.69 38.96 66.53
N GLU A 68 62.04 38.94 65.36
CA GLU A 68 62.11 40.00 64.35
C GLU A 68 61.51 41.31 64.86
N TYR A 69 60.39 41.24 65.59
CA TYR A 69 59.77 42.43 66.19
C TYR A 69 60.64 43.04 67.30
N LYS A 70 61.33 42.21 68.09
CA LYS A 70 62.33 42.68 69.07
C LYS A 70 63.53 43.33 68.37
N ALA A 71 64.05 42.69 67.32
CA ALA A 71 65.15 43.22 66.52
C ALA A 71 64.80 44.55 65.85
N PHE A 72 63.56 44.70 65.38
CA PHE A 72 63.03 45.94 64.81
C PHE A 72 63.14 47.11 65.80
N TRP A 73 62.68 46.95 67.04
CA TRP A 73 62.81 48.01 68.05
C TRP A 73 64.26 48.23 68.50
N SER A 74 65.07 47.18 68.63
CA SER A 74 66.50 47.31 68.91
C SER A 74 67.23 48.12 67.83
N LYS A 75 66.90 47.90 66.55
CA LYS A 75 67.44 48.65 65.41
C LYS A 75 67.08 50.14 65.48
N LEU A 76 65.82 50.46 65.78
CA LEU A 76 65.37 51.85 65.94
C LEU A 76 66.01 52.53 67.16
N ALA A 77 66.14 51.81 68.28
CA ALA A 77 66.79 52.31 69.48
C ALA A 77 68.30 52.56 69.28
N ALA A 78 68.95 51.79 68.39
CA ALA A 78 70.33 52.02 67.96
C ALA A 78 70.47 53.22 66.98
N GLY A 79 69.37 53.84 66.58
CA GLY A 79 69.36 55.03 65.72
C GLY A 79 69.21 54.75 64.23
N THR A 80 68.98 53.50 63.81
CA THR A 80 68.82 53.12 62.40
C THR A 80 67.34 53.13 62.03
N PHE A 81 66.96 53.86 60.97
CA PHE A 81 65.57 53.92 60.49
C PHE A 81 65.13 52.62 59.79
N ASP A 82 63.82 52.44 59.61
CA ASP A 82 63.25 51.34 58.82
C ASP A 82 62.05 51.80 57.97
N GLN A 83 62.03 51.42 56.69
CA GLN A 83 60.98 51.82 55.74
C GLN A 83 60.55 50.65 54.86
N GLN A 84 59.28 50.25 54.96
CA GLN A 84 58.67 49.14 54.22
C GLN A 84 57.15 49.34 54.10
N GLN A 85 56.49 48.42 53.39
CA GLN A 85 55.03 48.25 53.47
C GLN A 85 54.70 47.27 54.59
N TYR A 86 53.74 47.65 55.43
CA TYR A 86 53.41 46.92 56.63
C TYR A 86 51.92 46.66 56.72
N LYS A 87 51.58 45.44 57.10
CA LYS A 87 50.26 45.12 57.64
C LYS A 87 50.16 45.59 59.10
N ARG A 88 49.09 46.31 59.42
CA ARG A 88 48.75 46.76 60.78
C ARG A 88 47.31 46.38 61.10
N ILE A 89 47.04 46.25 62.39
CA ILE A 89 45.73 45.91 62.94
C ILE A 89 45.15 47.17 63.57
N GLY A 90 44.13 47.72 62.92
CA GLY A 90 43.33 48.82 63.43
C GLY A 90 42.32 48.36 64.48
N LYS A 91 41.54 49.31 65.01
CA LYS A 91 40.49 49.05 65.99
C LYS A 91 39.49 48.02 65.45
N GLY A 92 39.08 47.09 66.31
CA GLY A 92 38.16 46.00 65.95
C GLY A 92 38.76 44.90 65.07
N GLY A 93 40.09 44.83 64.94
CA GLY A 93 40.76 43.79 64.15
C GLY A 93 40.90 44.10 62.66
N ARG A 94 40.55 45.32 62.23
CA ARG A 94 40.60 45.71 60.81
C ARG A 94 42.04 45.69 60.28
N GLU A 95 42.24 45.03 59.16
CA GLU A 95 43.51 45.03 58.45
C GLU A 95 43.75 46.38 57.75
N VAL A 96 44.91 46.98 58.00
CA VAL A 96 45.35 48.24 57.39
C VAL A 96 46.74 48.04 56.83
N TRP A 97 46.90 48.25 55.52
CA TRP A 97 48.21 48.28 54.90
C TRP A 97 48.72 49.70 54.85
N ILE A 98 49.94 49.90 55.34
CA ILE A 98 50.60 51.20 55.33
C ILE A 98 51.95 51.10 54.64
N GLU A 99 52.31 52.11 53.88
CA GLU A 99 53.71 52.36 53.54
C GLU A 99 54.26 53.33 54.60
N ALA A 100 55.24 52.89 55.38
CA ALA A 100 55.70 53.66 56.53
C ALA A 100 57.21 53.70 56.66
N SER A 101 57.71 54.82 57.16
CA SER A 101 59.10 55.02 57.56
C SER A 101 59.16 55.36 59.06
N TYR A 102 59.90 54.57 59.83
CA TYR A 102 60.14 54.74 61.27
C TYR A 102 61.52 55.37 61.46
N ASN A 103 61.56 56.62 61.94
CA ASN A 103 62.75 57.48 61.94
C ASN A 103 63.17 57.85 63.36
N PRO A 104 64.30 57.35 63.88
CA PRO A 104 64.85 57.79 65.15
C PRO A 104 65.23 59.28 65.11
N VAL A 105 64.77 60.04 66.10
CA VAL A 105 65.09 61.47 66.28
C VAL A 105 66.21 61.59 67.29
N PHE A 106 67.24 62.37 66.94
CA PHE A 106 68.44 62.53 67.75
C PHE A 106 68.46 63.86 68.50
N ARG A 107 68.97 63.84 69.74
CA ARG A 107 69.32 65.04 70.51
C ARG A 107 70.74 64.86 71.07
N ARG A 108 71.65 65.80 70.78
CA ARG A 108 73.07 65.73 71.17
C ARG A 108 73.73 64.39 70.79
N GLY A 109 73.44 63.89 69.58
CA GLY A 109 74.04 62.67 69.03
C GLY A 109 73.45 61.34 69.54
N LYS A 110 72.46 61.36 70.44
CA LYS A 110 71.79 60.14 70.93
C LYS A 110 70.34 60.08 70.44
N PRO A 111 69.81 58.92 70.01
CA PRO A 111 68.39 58.73 69.77
C PRO A 111 67.60 59.07 71.04
N VAL A 112 66.48 59.77 70.90
CA VAL A 112 65.61 60.13 72.04
C VAL A 112 64.15 59.71 71.86
N LYS A 113 63.69 59.56 70.62
CA LYS A 113 62.36 59.08 70.26
C LYS A 113 62.35 58.56 68.83
N VAL A 114 61.28 57.91 68.40
CA VAL A 114 61.06 57.49 67.01
C VAL A 114 59.83 58.20 66.47
N VAL A 115 59.94 58.82 65.30
CA VAL A 115 58.81 59.39 64.57
C VAL A 115 58.52 58.49 63.36
N LYS A 116 57.31 57.95 63.30
CA LYS A 116 56.81 57.21 62.14
C LYS A 116 55.97 58.13 61.28
N ILE A 117 56.23 58.10 59.98
CA ILE A 117 55.39 58.73 58.95
C ILE A 117 54.84 57.60 58.08
N ALA A 118 53.54 57.61 57.81
CA ALA A 118 52.87 56.56 57.08
C ALA A 118 51.80 57.10 56.11
N THR A 119 51.63 56.39 55.00
CA THR A 119 50.51 56.52 54.08
C THR A 119 49.69 55.24 54.12
N ASP A 120 48.37 55.36 54.22
CA ASP A 120 47.45 54.22 54.10
C ASP A 120 47.34 53.81 52.63
N ILE A 121 47.77 52.58 52.33
CA ILE A 121 47.77 51.98 50.99
C ILE A 121 46.76 50.83 50.86
N THR A 122 45.85 50.65 51.83
CA THR A 122 44.92 49.53 51.90
C THR A 122 44.05 49.43 50.65
N ALA A 123 43.46 50.55 50.21
CA ALA A 123 42.63 50.60 49.02
C ALA A 123 43.41 50.19 47.76
N SER A 124 44.65 50.66 47.63
CA SER A 124 45.52 50.29 46.50
C SER A 124 45.88 48.81 46.52
N LYS A 125 46.20 48.24 47.68
CA LYS A 125 46.55 46.82 47.80
C LYS A 125 45.37 45.90 47.49
N LEU A 126 44.18 46.23 48.00
CA LEU A 126 42.96 45.48 47.68
C LEU A 126 42.64 45.56 46.18
N LYS A 127 42.78 46.74 45.58
CA LYS A 127 42.56 46.93 44.14
C LYS A 127 43.52 46.07 43.30
N THR A 128 44.81 46.07 43.63
CA THR A 128 45.78 45.20 42.96
C THR A 128 45.46 43.72 43.13
N ALA A 129 45.07 43.28 44.33
CA ALA A 129 44.68 41.89 44.57
C ALA A 129 43.43 41.50 43.77
N GLU A 130 42.43 42.37 43.70
CA GLU A 130 41.22 42.18 42.91
C GLU A 130 41.53 42.09 41.41
N ASP A 131 42.35 42.99 40.87
CA ASP A 131 42.70 43.04 39.46
C ASP A 131 43.53 41.79 39.06
N SER A 132 44.50 41.39 39.88
CA SER A 132 45.25 40.13 39.69
C SER A 132 44.32 38.92 39.72
N GLY A 133 43.40 38.85 40.69
CA GLY A 133 42.44 37.75 40.81
C GLY A 133 41.51 37.64 39.58
N LYS A 134 41.10 38.77 39.01
CA LYS A 134 40.31 38.81 37.75
C LYS A 134 41.10 38.28 36.56
N ILE A 135 42.36 38.68 36.40
CA ILE A 135 43.23 38.22 35.30
C ILE A 135 43.45 36.70 35.39
N GLU A 136 43.71 36.18 36.58
CA GLU A 136 43.85 34.74 36.80
C GLU A 136 42.56 33.98 36.51
N ALA A 137 41.41 34.52 36.92
CA ALA A 137 40.11 33.92 36.61
C ALA A 137 39.85 33.84 35.10
N LEU A 138 40.19 34.89 34.35
CA LEU A 138 40.13 34.88 32.87
C LEU A 138 41.09 33.85 32.27
N SER A 139 42.33 33.79 32.77
CA SER A 139 43.33 32.81 32.29
C SER A 139 42.88 31.37 32.53
N ARG A 140 42.19 31.07 33.64
CA ARG A 140 41.63 29.73 33.88
C ARG A 140 40.47 29.40 32.94
N ALA A 141 39.67 30.38 32.55
CA ALA A 141 38.45 30.17 31.78
C ALA A 141 38.66 30.16 30.26
N GLN A 142 39.65 30.88 29.73
CA GLN A 142 39.82 31.07 28.28
C GLN A 142 41.26 30.82 27.83
N ALA A 143 41.44 30.57 26.54
CA ALA A 143 42.75 30.59 25.91
C ALA A 143 43.23 32.04 25.80
N VAL A 144 44.41 32.33 26.36
CA VAL A 144 45.01 33.66 26.40
C VAL A 144 46.40 33.61 25.79
N ILE A 145 46.68 34.55 24.90
CA ILE A 145 48.02 34.75 24.32
C ILE A 145 48.29 36.25 24.16
N GLU A 146 49.52 36.65 24.44
CA GLU A 146 49.98 38.03 24.35
C GLU A 146 50.97 38.19 23.21
N PHE A 147 50.87 39.32 22.50
CA PHE A 147 51.74 39.67 21.41
C PHE A 147 52.31 41.08 21.58
N THR A 148 53.45 41.33 20.93
CA THR A 148 53.86 42.70 20.60
C THR A 148 52.87 43.34 19.62
N PRO A 149 52.84 44.67 19.46
CA PRO A 149 51.98 45.33 18.48
C PRO A 149 52.25 44.90 17.02
N THR A 150 53.40 44.28 16.76
CA THR A 150 53.77 43.75 15.45
C THR A 150 53.52 42.25 15.30
N GLY A 151 52.98 41.57 16.31
CA GLY A 151 52.53 40.17 16.22
C GLY A 151 53.52 39.10 16.68
N GLU A 152 54.61 39.47 17.35
CA GLU A 152 55.52 38.53 18.00
C GLU A 152 54.95 38.05 19.34
N ILE A 153 55.03 36.74 19.61
CA ILE A 153 54.42 36.10 20.77
C ILE A 153 55.27 36.35 22.03
N LEU A 154 54.64 36.94 23.05
CA LEU A 154 55.26 37.24 24.34
C LEU A 154 55.08 36.08 25.32
N THR A 155 53.84 35.62 25.49
CA THR A 155 53.46 34.52 26.38
C THR A 155 52.09 33.97 26.02
N ALA A 156 51.76 32.76 26.47
CA ALA A 156 50.44 32.15 26.33
C ALA A 156 50.13 31.27 27.54
N ASN A 157 48.86 31.10 27.87
CA ASN A 157 48.43 30.21 28.94
C ASN A 157 48.20 28.77 28.44
N GLU A 158 48.07 27.84 29.39
CA GLU A 158 47.87 26.41 29.11
C GLU A 158 46.64 26.11 28.23
N ASN A 159 45.57 26.89 28.36
CA ASN A 159 44.37 26.73 27.54
C ASN A 159 44.66 26.98 26.05
N PHE A 160 45.43 28.02 25.73
CA PHE A 160 45.84 28.31 24.35
C PHE A 160 46.78 27.24 23.80
N LEU A 161 47.77 26.87 24.62
CA LEU A 161 48.78 25.85 24.28
C LEU A 161 48.12 24.51 23.98
N SER A 162 47.18 24.09 24.81
CA SER A 162 46.42 22.85 24.65
C SER A 162 45.56 22.86 23.39
N ALA A 163 44.81 23.95 23.14
CA ALA A 163 43.94 24.06 21.96
C ALA A 163 44.74 23.92 20.65
N LEU A 164 45.87 24.63 20.53
CA LEU A 164 46.71 24.57 19.32
C LEU A 164 47.74 23.42 19.33
N GLY A 165 47.93 22.75 20.46
CA GLY A 165 48.84 21.60 20.61
C GLY A 165 50.34 21.97 20.58
N TYR A 166 50.69 23.17 21.03
CA TYR A 166 52.09 23.62 21.15
C TYR A 166 52.46 23.83 22.62
N SER A 167 53.75 23.75 22.93
CA SER A 167 54.32 24.26 24.19
C SER A 167 54.72 25.73 24.07
N LEU A 168 54.84 26.44 25.20
CA LEU A 168 55.23 27.84 25.20
C LEU A 168 56.60 28.06 24.53
N ALA A 169 57.58 27.20 24.82
CA ALA A 169 58.91 27.27 24.25
C ALA A 169 58.94 27.12 22.72
N GLU A 170 57.94 26.44 22.14
CA GLU A 170 57.83 26.29 20.68
C GLU A 170 57.29 27.54 19.99
N ILE A 171 56.60 28.44 20.70
CA ILE A 171 55.89 29.57 20.11
C ILE A 171 56.41 30.93 20.57
N GLN A 172 57.01 31.04 21.74
CA GLN A 172 57.52 32.30 22.28
C GLN A 172 58.59 32.90 21.38
N GLY A 173 58.51 34.21 21.12
CA GLY A 173 59.39 34.92 20.18
C GLY A 173 59.09 34.65 18.69
N LYS A 174 58.14 33.76 18.37
CA LYS A 174 57.69 33.57 16.98
C LYS A 174 56.55 34.52 16.64
N HIS A 175 56.29 34.68 15.36
CA HIS A 175 55.21 35.53 14.88
C HIS A 175 53.89 34.78 14.77
N HIS A 176 52.77 35.45 15.09
CA HIS A 176 51.39 34.92 15.01
C HIS A 176 51.04 34.22 13.69
N SER A 177 51.71 34.59 12.59
CA SER A 177 51.51 34.00 11.26
C SER A 177 51.68 32.48 11.24
N MET A 178 52.43 31.90 12.18
CA MET A 178 52.58 30.45 12.29
C MET A 178 51.27 29.70 12.53
N PHE A 179 50.25 30.37 13.08
CA PHE A 179 48.92 29.79 13.32
C PHE A 179 47.94 30.03 12.17
N CYS A 180 48.38 30.63 11.06
CA CYS A 180 47.51 31.06 9.98
C CYS A 180 47.88 30.35 8.66
N GLU A 181 46.92 30.26 7.74
CA GLU A 181 47.21 29.71 6.41
C GLU A 181 48.22 30.60 5.65
N PRO A 182 49.17 30.01 4.90
CA PRO A 182 50.16 30.77 4.13
C PRO A 182 49.55 31.78 3.16
N SER A 183 48.44 31.42 2.50
CA SER A 183 47.71 32.31 1.59
C SER A 183 47.16 33.55 2.30
N HIS A 184 46.64 33.39 3.51
CA HIS A 184 46.13 34.50 4.31
C HIS A 184 47.26 35.40 4.79
N THR A 185 48.36 34.84 5.27
CA THR A 185 49.48 35.65 5.80
C THR A 185 50.19 36.48 4.72
N ALA A 186 50.13 36.06 3.45
CA ALA A 186 50.62 36.83 2.31
C ALA A 186 49.69 38.01 1.91
N SER A 187 48.43 38.01 2.37
CA SER A 187 47.41 38.98 1.95
C SER A 187 47.63 40.40 2.53
N SER A 188 47.04 41.40 1.87
CA SER A 188 46.95 42.76 2.42
C SER A 188 46.12 42.80 3.71
N ALA A 189 45.03 42.03 3.77
CA ALA A 189 44.14 41.93 4.93
C ALA A 189 44.90 41.54 6.21
N TYR A 190 45.84 40.59 6.13
CA TYR A 190 46.65 40.20 7.28
C TYR A 190 47.62 41.30 7.74
N ARG A 191 48.18 42.09 6.82
CA ARG A 191 49.03 43.25 7.18
C ARG A 191 48.20 44.35 7.83
N ASP A 192 47.02 44.63 7.29
CA ASP A 192 46.14 45.67 7.81
C ASP A 192 45.53 45.28 9.17
N PHE A 193 45.31 43.98 9.41
CA PHE A 193 44.93 43.44 10.71
C PHE A 193 45.88 43.89 11.83
N TRP A 194 47.20 43.73 11.64
CA TRP A 194 48.19 44.16 12.65
C TRP A 194 48.33 45.68 12.74
N LYS A 195 48.17 46.41 11.63
CA LYS A 195 48.14 47.89 11.68
C LYS A 195 46.99 48.41 12.53
N LYS A 196 45.80 47.84 12.37
CA LYS A 196 44.60 48.19 13.15
C LYS A 196 44.82 47.95 14.64
N LEU A 197 45.34 46.78 15.00
CA LEU A 197 45.66 46.46 16.39
C LEU A 197 46.70 47.40 16.99
N ALA A 198 47.75 47.73 16.23
CA ALA A 198 48.77 48.70 16.65
C ALA A 198 48.23 50.13 16.80
N ALA A 199 47.17 50.48 16.06
CA ALA A 199 46.43 51.74 16.18
C ALA A 199 45.41 51.75 17.34
N GLY A 200 45.23 50.64 18.04
CA GLY A 200 44.32 50.52 19.18
C GLY A 200 42.93 49.99 18.84
N GLU A 201 42.67 49.58 17.60
CA GLU A 201 41.39 48.97 17.21
C GLU A 201 41.27 47.53 17.72
N LEU A 202 40.16 47.22 18.41
CA LEU A 202 39.83 45.85 18.80
C LEU A 202 39.30 45.07 17.59
N ILE A 203 39.71 43.81 17.47
CA ILE A 203 39.20 42.91 16.44
C ILE A 203 38.66 41.65 17.11
N ALA A 204 37.36 41.38 16.93
CA ALA A 204 36.69 40.18 17.40
C ALA A 204 35.95 39.50 16.25
N ASP A 205 36.21 38.20 16.06
CA ASP A 205 35.62 37.40 14.99
C ASP A 205 35.78 35.89 15.27
N GLU A 206 35.23 35.05 14.39
CA GLU A 206 35.55 33.64 14.30
C GLU A 206 36.70 33.40 13.31
N PHE A 207 37.63 32.55 13.72
CA PHE A 207 38.87 32.35 12.99
C PHE A 207 39.20 30.86 12.90
N MET A 208 39.63 30.44 11.72
CA MET A 208 40.36 29.18 11.57
C MET A 208 41.85 29.42 11.79
N ARG A 209 42.47 28.57 12.61
CA ARG A 209 43.90 28.56 12.91
C ARG A 209 44.48 27.17 12.69
N LEU A 210 45.78 27.14 12.43
CA LEU A 210 46.56 25.92 12.29
C LEU A 210 47.24 25.62 13.62
N GLY A 211 46.83 24.53 14.24
CA GLY A 211 47.54 23.90 15.34
C GLY A 211 48.73 23.09 14.84
N LYS A 212 49.47 22.49 15.79
CA LYS A 212 50.63 21.63 15.50
C LYS A 212 50.24 20.50 14.56
N GLY A 213 51.08 20.26 13.55
CA GLY A 213 50.83 19.27 12.50
C GLY A 213 49.82 19.70 11.43
N GLY A 214 49.43 20.99 11.38
CA GLY A 214 48.48 21.50 10.39
C GLY A 214 47.01 21.23 10.72
N ARG A 215 46.72 20.76 11.93
CA ARG A 215 45.35 20.53 12.40
C ARG A 215 44.57 21.85 12.41
N LYS A 216 43.40 21.85 11.78
CA LYS A 216 42.50 23.02 11.79
C LYS A 216 41.86 23.14 13.17
N VAL A 217 41.90 24.34 13.73
CA VAL A 217 41.28 24.71 15.00
C VAL A 217 40.43 25.94 14.75
N TYR A 218 39.14 25.87 15.07
CA TYR A 218 38.24 26.99 14.95
C TYR A 218 38.10 27.66 16.31
N ILE A 219 38.30 28.96 16.35
CA ILE A 219 38.22 29.75 17.58
C ILE A 219 37.30 30.94 17.38
N GLN A 220 36.52 31.25 18.41
CA GLN A 220 35.93 32.56 18.56
C GLN A 220 36.90 33.39 19.40
N ALA A 221 37.42 34.49 18.85
CA ALA A 221 38.50 35.22 19.51
C ALA A 221 38.34 36.74 19.42
N SER A 222 38.85 37.44 20.44
CA SER A 222 39.03 38.89 20.46
C SER A 222 40.50 39.23 20.68
N TYR A 223 41.01 40.19 19.90
CA TYR A 223 42.35 40.75 20.00
C TYR A 223 42.23 42.16 20.57
N ASN A 224 42.83 42.38 21.74
CA ASN A 224 42.58 43.54 22.60
C ASN A 224 43.90 44.31 22.82
N PRO A 225 44.10 45.47 22.19
CA PRO A 225 45.26 46.33 22.43
C PRO A 225 45.32 46.84 23.87
N ILE A 226 46.51 46.82 24.47
CA ILE A 226 46.77 47.32 25.84
C ILE A 226 47.67 48.55 25.75
N PHE A 227 47.23 49.62 26.40
CA PHE A 227 47.84 50.94 26.36
C PHE A 227 48.77 51.18 27.55
N ASP A 228 49.86 51.91 27.32
CA ASP A 228 50.74 52.42 28.37
C ASP A 228 50.18 53.71 29.00
N LEU A 229 50.92 54.30 29.96
CA LEU A 229 50.53 55.54 30.64
C LEU A 229 50.45 56.76 29.69
N ASN A 230 51.03 56.69 28.49
CA ASN A 230 51.00 57.75 27.48
C ASN A 230 49.93 57.49 26.39
N GLY A 231 49.11 56.43 26.54
CA GLY A 231 48.08 56.08 25.58
C GLY A 231 48.61 55.38 24.32
N LYS A 232 49.85 54.86 24.33
CA LYS A 232 50.41 54.09 23.22
C LYS A 232 50.19 52.59 23.44
N VAL A 233 49.79 51.87 22.40
CA VAL A 233 49.70 50.40 22.45
C VAL A 233 51.09 49.80 22.63
N PHE A 234 51.31 49.04 23.69
CA PHE A 234 52.57 48.36 23.95
C PHE A 234 52.48 46.83 23.84
N LYS A 235 51.27 46.26 23.93
CA LYS A 235 51.01 44.83 23.69
C LYS A 235 49.57 44.60 23.23
N VAL A 236 49.30 43.42 22.68
CA VAL A 236 47.97 42.95 22.30
C VAL A 236 47.67 41.66 23.04
N VAL A 237 46.54 41.59 23.74
CA VAL A 237 46.10 40.38 24.46
C VAL A 237 44.92 39.78 23.71
N LYS A 238 45.04 38.50 23.34
CA LYS A 238 43.98 37.76 22.69
C LYS A 238 43.31 36.82 23.69
N PHE A 239 41.98 36.86 23.73
CA PHE A 239 41.15 35.87 24.40
C PHE A 239 40.44 35.01 23.35
N ALA A 240 40.44 33.70 23.53
CA ALA A 240 39.85 32.76 22.59
C ALA A 240 39.10 31.63 23.29
N THR A 241 38.05 31.17 22.63
CA THR A 241 37.30 29.94 22.95
C THR A 241 37.44 28.99 21.77
N ASP A 242 37.82 27.74 22.03
CA ASP A 242 37.85 26.69 21.01
C ASP A 242 36.42 26.24 20.69
N VAL A 243 36.04 26.34 19.42
CA VAL A 243 34.72 25.95 18.88
C VAL A 243 34.85 24.86 17.81
N THR A 244 35.99 24.19 17.73
CA THR A 244 36.31 23.19 16.69
C THR A 244 35.27 22.09 16.61
N SER A 245 34.91 21.46 17.74
CA SER A 245 33.91 20.38 17.75
C SER A 245 32.54 20.84 17.22
N ARG A 246 32.11 22.06 17.56
CA ARG A 246 30.86 22.64 17.05
C ARG A 246 30.89 22.76 15.53
N VAL A 247 31.97 23.30 14.97
CA VAL A 247 32.14 23.46 13.52
C VAL A 247 32.21 22.11 12.81
N GLU A 248 32.93 21.13 13.37
CA GLU A 248 33.01 19.77 12.83
C GLU A 248 31.64 19.07 12.81
N ASN A 249 30.87 19.14 13.89
CA ASN A 249 29.53 18.56 13.96
C ASN A 249 28.57 19.18 12.94
N VAL A 250 28.61 20.51 12.78
CA VAL A 250 27.80 21.21 11.77
C VAL A 250 28.20 20.83 10.35
N ASN A 251 29.50 20.75 10.05
CA ASN A 251 29.99 20.36 8.73
C ASN A 251 29.64 18.89 8.40
N GLN A 252 29.70 17.99 9.39
CA GLN A 252 29.30 16.60 9.22
C GLN A 252 27.81 16.50 8.88
N LEU A 253 26.95 17.21 9.63
CA LEU A 253 25.51 17.27 9.34
C LEU A 253 25.24 17.85 7.95
N ALA A 254 25.93 18.92 7.57
CA ALA A 254 25.79 19.53 6.25
C ALA A 254 26.16 18.55 5.12
N GLY A 255 27.25 17.78 5.28
CA GLY A 255 27.64 16.76 4.31
C GLY A 255 26.58 15.65 4.16
N CYS A 256 26.03 15.16 5.28
CA CYS A 256 24.97 14.16 5.24
C CYS A 256 23.67 14.69 4.62
N LEU A 257 23.32 15.96 4.87
CA LEU A 257 22.16 16.61 4.23
C LEU A 257 22.35 16.78 2.72
N THR A 258 23.56 17.10 2.26
CA THR A 258 23.88 17.15 0.81
C THR A 258 23.66 15.78 0.17
N ASN A 259 24.22 14.72 0.76
CA ASN A 259 24.03 13.35 0.26
C ASN A 259 22.55 12.92 0.30
N LEU A 260 21.81 13.29 1.35
CA LEU A 260 20.37 13.03 1.46
C LEU A 260 19.58 13.72 0.34
N ALA A 261 19.92 14.98 0.03
CA ALA A 261 19.30 15.73 -1.07
C ALA A 261 19.60 15.14 -2.46
N GLU A 262 20.74 14.45 -2.61
CA GLU A 262 21.10 13.68 -3.81
C GLU A 262 20.43 12.29 -3.86
N GLY A 263 19.53 11.98 -2.91
CA GLY A 263 18.76 10.73 -2.86
C GLY A 263 19.41 9.62 -2.06
N ASP A 264 20.54 9.87 -1.39
CA ASP A 264 21.18 8.88 -0.53
C ASP A 264 20.50 8.82 0.85
N LEU A 265 19.55 7.90 1.03
CA LEU A 265 18.84 7.67 2.30
C LEU A 265 19.60 6.68 3.20
N SER A 266 20.82 6.30 2.85
CA SER A 266 21.66 5.42 3.67
C SER A 266 22.59 6.20 4.61
N GLN A 267 22.48 7.53 4.62
CA GLN A 267 23.30 8.39 5.45
C GLN A 267 22.96 8.21 6.92
N GLU A 268 24.00 8.01 7.74
CA GLU A 268 23.92 7.93 9.18
C GLU A 268 25.12 8.65 9.81
N ILE A 269 24.85 9.42 10.86
CA ILE A 269 25.88 10.06 11.66
C ILE A 269 26.14 9.21 12.90
N GLU A 270 27.20 8.41 12.87
CA GLU A 270 27.56 7.49 13.96
C GLU A 270 28.18 8.21 15.16
N LYS A 271 29.11 9.14 14.90
CA LYS A 271 29.86 9.84 15.96
C LYS A 271 28.94 10.80 16.71
N ALA A 272 28.88 10.65 18.02
CA ALA A 272 28.13 11.54 18.90
C ALA A 272 28.58 13.00 18.73
N PHE A 273 27.62 13.91 18.71
CA PHE A 273 27.88 15.34 18.68
C PHE A 273 28.10 15.86 20.10
N ILE A 274 28.59 17.10 20.20
CA ILE A 274 28.59 17.79 21.49
C ILE A 274 27.16 17.86 22.07
N PRO A 275 26.98 17.89 23.41
CA PRO A 275 25.66 17.79 24.03
C PRO A 275 24.63 18.79 23.51
N SER A 276 25.05 20.01 23.15
CA SER A 276 24.16 21.04 22.60
C SER A 276 23.66 20.76 21.19
N LEU A 277 24.31 19.87 20.43
CA LEU A 277 23.97 19.50 19.05
C LEU A 277 23.55 18.02 18.90
N GLU A 278 23.62 17.21 19.95
CA GLU A 278 23.31 15.76 19.89
C GLU A 278 21.91 15.47 19.36
N ARG A 279 20.93 16.32 19.69
CA ARG A 279 19.58 16.21 19.15
C ARG A 279 19.54 16.31 17.62
N LEU A 280 20.39 17.14 17.01
CA LEU A 280 20.44 17.24 15.54
C LEU A 280 20.87 15.93 14.89
N ARG A 281 21.83 15.24 15.51
CA ARG A 281 22.30 13.92 15.04
C ARG A 281 21.18 12.89 15.11
N THR A 282 20.50 12.79 16.25
CA THR A 282 19.43 11.80 16.46
C THR A 282 18.22 12.08 15.58
N ASP A 283 17.81 13.34 15.46
CA ASP A 283 16.66 13.73 14.64
C ASP A 283 16.96 13.50 13.14
N PHE A 284 18.19 13.79 12.69
CA PHE A 284 18.64 13.48 11.32
C PHE A 284 18.61 11.98 11.03
N ASN A 285 19.23 11.16 11.88
CA ASN A 285 19.27 9.70 11.69
C ASN A 285 17.86 9.11 11.68
N SER A 286 16.98 9.56 12.58
CA SER A 286 15.59 9.10 12.64
C SER A 286 14.79 9.50 11.40
N ALA A 287 15.00 10.71 10.87
CA ALA A 287 14.35 11.17 9.64
C ALA A 287 14.82 10.36 8.42
N SER A 288 16.13 10.14 8.29
CA SER A 288 16.74 9.32 7.25
C SER A 288 16.17 7.89 7.25
N ASP A 289 16.12 7.26 8.43
CA ASP A 289 15.59 5.89 8.59
C ASP A 289 14.08 5.81 8.27
N LYS A 290 13.27 6.78 8.70
CA LYS A 290 11.84 6.82 8.34
C LYS A 290 11.60 6.98 6.85
N LEU A 291 12.39 7.83 6.17
CA LEU A 291 12.31 7.99 4.73
C LEU A 291 12.72 6.71 4.00
N LYS A 292 13.80 6.06 4.47
CA LYS A 292 14.25 4.76 3.97
C LYS A 292 13.16 3.70 4.07
N GLN A 293 12.51 3.57 5.22
CA GLN A 293 11.40 2.64 5.43
C GLN A 293 10.21 2.97 4.53
N ALA A 294 9.84 4.24 4.40
CA ALA A 294 8.75 4.65 3.51
C ALA A 294 9.04 4.27 2.05
N MET A 295 10.26 4.50 1.54
CA MET A 295 10.65 4.09 0.19
C MET A 295 10.61 2.56 0.02
N ALA A 296 11.03 1.80 1.04
CA ALA A 296 10.94 0.34 1.02
C ALA A 296 9.48 -0.15 0.91
N THR A 297 8.57 0.41 1.70
CA THR A 297 7.13 0.08 1.62
C THR A 297 6.52 0.45 0.27
N VAL A 298 6.89 1.59 -0.31
CA VAL A 298 6.44 1.97 -1.65
C VAL A 298 6.97 0.98 -2.71
N ALA A 299 8.21 0.51 -2.57
CA ALA A 299 8.78 -0.49 -3.46
C ALA A 299 8.06 -1.85 -3.39
N GLU A 300 7.71 -2.31 -2.19
CA GLU A 300 6.91 -3.53 -1.98
C GLU A 300 5.52 -3.40 -2.63
N ASN A 301 4.85 -2.26 -2.42
CA ASN A 301 3.55 -1.98 -3.03
C ASN A 301 3.64 -1.93 -4.57
N ALA A 302 4.66 -1.29 -5.13
CA ALA A 302 4.88 -1.27 -6.57
C ALA A 302 5.10 -2.68 -7.14
N HIS A 303 5.80 -3.56 -6.39
CA HIS A 303 5.99 -4.95 -6.78
C HIS A 303 4.69 -5.74 -6.74
N ALA A 304 3.87 -5.56 -5.70
CA ALA A 304 2.55 -6.16 -5.60
C ALA A 304 1.63 -5.73 -6.76
N ILE A 305 1.63 -4.44 -7.12
CA ILE A 305 0.86 -3.92 -8.27
C ILE A 305 1.35 -4.55 -9.57
N ALA A 306 2.67 -4.63 -9.80
CA ALA A 306 3.23 -5.24 -11.00
C ALA A 306 2.85 -6.72 -11.12
N SER A 307 2.94 -7.47 -10.02
CA SER A 307 2.54 -8.89 -9.98
C SER A 307 1.04 -9.06 -10.22
N GLY A 308 0.20 -8.30 -9.50
CA GLY A 308 -1.25 -8.35 -9.66
C GLY A 308 -1.69 -7.95 -11.08
N SER A 309 -1.05 -6.96 -11.69
CA SER A 309 -1.31 -6.58 -13.09
C SER A 309 -1.00 -7.71 -14.06
N ASN A 310 0.07 -8.48 -13.80
CA ASN A 310 0.42 -9.63 -14.61
C ASN A 310 -0.58 -10.79 -14.44
N GLU A 311 -1.05 -11.04 -13.22
CA GLU A 311 -2.10 -12.04 -12.94
C GLU A 311 -3.41 -11.69 -13.64
N VAL A 312 -3.87 -10.43 -13.55
CA VAL A 312 -5.09 -9.97 -14.24
C VAL A 312 -4.93 -10.11 -15.75
N ARG A 313 -3.76 -9.82 -16.32
CA ARG A 313 -3.49 -10.01 -17.75
C ARG A 313 -3.60 -11.47 -18.17
N VAL A 314 -3.07 -12.40 -17.37
CA VAL A 314 -3.18 -13.83 -17.66
C VAL A 314 -4.63 -14.30 -17.56
N ALA A 315 -5.38 -13.82 -16.56
CA ALA A 315 -6.80 -14.13 -16.41
C ALA A 315 -7.64 -13.57 -17.57
N ALA A 316 -7.33 -12.35 -18.04
CA ALA A 316 -7.98 -11.76 -19.21
C ALA A 316 -7.71 -12.55 -20.49
N ASP A 317 -6.48 -13.06 -20.70
CA ASP A 317 -6.14 -13.90 -21.85
C ASP A 317 -6.88 -15.26 -21.83
N ASP A 318 -7.06 -15.86 -20.65
CA ASP A 318 -7.88 -17.07 -20.49
C ASP A 318 -9.37 -16.78 -20.78
N LEU A 319 -9.89 -15.68 -20.24
CA LEU A 319 -11.26 -15.26 -20.50
C LEU A 319 -11.50 -14.94 -21.98
N ALA A 320 -10.51 -14.35 -22.67
CA ALA A 320 -10.55 -14.11 -24.11
C ALA A 320 -10.78 -15.42 -24.87
N LYS A 321 -9.92 -16.42 -24.65
CA LYS A 321 -10.00 -17.74 -25.29
C LYS A 321 -11.33 -18.42 -25.02
N ARG A 322 -11.82 -18.35 -23.78
CA ARG A 322 -13.12 -18.92 -23.41
C ARG A 322 -14.29 -18.19 -24.08
N THR A 323 -14.18 -16.87 -24.24
CA THR A 323 -15.19 -16.06 -24.93
C THR A 323 -15.21 -16.38 -26.42
N GLU A 324 -14.06 -16.56 -27.07
CA GLU A 324 -13.96 -17.02 -28.46
C GLU A 324 -14.56 -18.43 -28.64
N GLN A 325 -14.22 -19.37 -27.76
CA GLN A 325 -14.78 -20.72 -27.77
C GLN A 325 -16.30 -20.69 -27.59
N GLN A 326 -16.79 -19.86 -26.67
CA GLN A 326 -18.22 -19.70 -26.40
C GLN A 326 -18.94 -19.08 -27.61
N ALA A 327 -18.35 -18.08 -28.26
CA ALA A 327 -18.91 -17.52 -29.49
C ALA A 327 -19.06 -18.58 -30.58
N ALA A 328 -18.04 -19.41 -30.81
CA ALA A 328 -18.12 -20.51 -31.78
C ALA A 328 -19.23 -21.52 -31.43
N SER A 329 -19.38 -21.90 -30.15
CA SER A 329 -20.46 -22.79 -29.71
C SER A 329 -21.85 -22.17 -29.87
N ILE A 330 -21.98 -20.85 -29.70
CA ILE A 330 -23.24 -20.13 -29.91
C ILE A 330 -23.60 -20.11 -31.41
N GLU A 331 -22.63 -19.86 -32.30
CA GLU A 331 -22.85 -19.93 -33.75
C GLU A 331 -23.33 -21.31 -34.19
N GLU A 332 -22.69 -22.40 -33.70
CA GLU A 332 -23.13 -23.77 -33.99
C GLU A 332 -24.53 -24.06 -33.43
N THR A 333 -24.83 -23.59 -32.22
CA THR A 333 -26.14 -23.79 -31.58
C THR A 333 -27.24 -23.02 -32.32
N ALA A 334 -26.97 -21.79 -32.74
CA ALA A 334 -27.90 -20.97 -33.52
C ALA A 334 -28.21 -21.64 -34.87
N ALA A 335 -27.18 -22.13 -35.57
CA ALA A 335 -27.36 -22.86 -36.83
C ALA A 335 -28.21 -24.13 -36.65
N ALA A 336 -27.94 -24.93 -35.60
CA ALA A 336 -28.72 -26.12 -35.29
C ALA A 336 -30.19 -25.78 -34.93
N LEU A 337 -30.41 -24.70 -34.18
CA LEU A 337 -31.75 -24.22 -33.85
C LEU A 337 -32.54 -23.75 -35.07
N GLU A 338 -31.89 -23.10 -36.03
CA GLU A 338 -32.53 -22.67 -37.27
C GLU A 338 -32.95 -23.88 -38.13
N GLU A 339 -32.12 -24.93 -38.17
CA GLU A 339 -32.45 -26.20 -38.83
C GLU A 339 -33.62 -26.92 -38.13
N ILE A 340 -33.62 -26.98 -36.79
CA ILE A 340 -34.70 -27.58 -36.01
C ILE A 340 -36.00 -26.79 -36.20
N THR A 341 -35.94 -25.45 -36.15
CA THR A 341 -37.09 -24.57 -36.37
C THR A 341 -37.71 -24.80 -37.74
N THR A 342 -36.89 -24.93 -38.77
CA THR A 342 -37.33 -25.28 -40.12
C THR A 342 -37.98 -26.67 -40.17
N THR A 343 -37.40 -27.65 -39.48
CA THR A 343 -37.90 -29.03 -39.43
C THR A 343 -39.25 -29.13 -38.70
N VAL A 344 -39.41 -28.45 -37.57
CA VAL A 344 -40.67 -28.40 -36.80
C VAL A 344 -41.76 -27.69 -37.62
N LYS A 345 -41.43 -26.58 -38.28
CA LYS A 345 -42.37 -25.88 -39.18
C LYS A 345 -42.86 -26.78 -40.32
N ASN A 346 -41.93 -27.50 -40.97
CA ASN A 346 -42.29 -28.45 -42.03
C ASN A 346 -43.11 -29.64 -41.50
N SER A 347 -42.80 -30.14 -40.31
CA SER A 347 -43.54 -31.22 -39.66
C SER A 347 -44.97 -30.80 -39.31
N SER A 348 -45.15 -29.58 -38.81
CA SER A 348 -46.47 -28.99 -38.54
C SER A 348 -47.31 -28.90 -39.82
N GLN A 349 -46.75 -28.38 -40.93
CA GLN A 349 -47.45 -28.31 -42.22
C GLN A 349 -47.84 -29.68 -42.76
N ARG A 350 -46.93 -30.67 -42.69
CA ARG A 350 -47.20 -32.05 -43.12
C ARG A 350 -48.28 -32.72 -42.27
N ALA A 351 -48.28 -32.47 -40.97
CA ALA A 351 -49.30 -32.99 -40.06
C ALA A 351 -50.67 -32.37 -40.34
N GLU A 352 -50.75 -31.06 -40.60
CA GLU A 352 -51.99 -30.40 -41.02
C GLU A 352 -52.53 -30.97 -42.35
N GLU A 353 -51.65 -31.22 -43.33
CA GLU A 353 -52.04 -31.83 -44.60
C GLU A 353 -52.50 -33.28 -44.44
N ALA A 354 -51.81 -34.07 -43.60
CA ALA A 354 -52.22 -35.42 -43.23
C ALA A 354 -53.59 -35.42 -42.55
N GLY A 355 -53.86 -34.46 -41.65
CA GLY A 355 -55.17 -34.32 -40.98
C GLY A 355 -56.29 -34.09 -41.99
N ARG A 356 -56.07 -33.24 -43.00
CA ARG A 356 -57.04 -33.04 -44.09
C ARG A 356 -57.25 -34.30 -44.95
N LEU A 357 -56.23 -35.12 -45.15
CA LEU A 357 -56.33 -36.39 -45.87
C LEU A 357 -57.14 -37.41 -45.08
N VAL A 358 -56.86 -37.54 -43.79
CA VAL A 358 -57.53 -38.47 -42.87
C VAL A 358 -59.00 -38.11 -42.71
N ALA A 359 -59.33 -36.82 -42.53
CA ALA A 359 -60.70 -36.34 -42.48
C ALA A 359 -61.51 -36.69 -43.75
N ARG A 360 -60.88 -36.59 -44.94
CA ARG A 360 -61.50 -37.01 -46.21
C ARG A 360 -61.66 -38.53 -46.30
N ALA A 361 -60.65 -39.29 -45.90
CA ALA A 361 -60.71 -40.76 -45.88
C ALA A 361 -61.83 -41.26 -44.95
N ARG A 362 -62.00 -40.61 -43.79
CA ARG A 362 -63.10 -40.89 -42.85
C ARG A 362 -64.46 -40.69 -43.50
N ALA A 363 -64.66 -39.53 -44.12
CA ALA A 363 -65.91 -39.22 -44.82
C ALA A 363 -66.21 -40.23 -45.93
N HIS A 364 -65.19 -40.69 -46.68
CA HIS A 364 -65.36 -41.73 -47.70
C HIS A 364 -65.69 -43.10 -47.11
N ALA A 365 -65.07 -43.49 -45.99
CA ALA A 365 -65.37 -44.74 -45.30
C ALA A 365 -66.81 -44.74 -44.74
N GLU A 366 -67.23 -43.66 -44.10
CA GLU A 366 -68.61 -43.48 -43.59
C GLU A 366 -69.63 -43.52 -44.73
N HIS A 367 -69.35 -42.83 -45.85
CA HIS A 367 -70.19 -42.86 -47.05
C HIS A 367 -70.27 -44.26 -47.66
N SER A 368 -69.13 -44.95 -47.83
CA SER A 368 -69.07 -46.30 -48.38
C SER A 368 -69.81 -47.30 -47.48
N GLY A 369 -69.70 -47.16 -46.16
CA GLY A 369 -70.50 -47.94 -45.21
C GLY A 369 -72.01 -47.71 -45.39
N GLY A 370 -72.43 -46.49 -45.71
CA GLY A 370 -73.81 -46.17 -46.10
C GLY A 370 -74.26 -46.89 -47.38
N VAL A 371 -73.43 -46.88 -48.43
CA VAL A 371 -73.70 -47.57 -49.69
C VAL A 371 -73.82 -49.08 -49.48
N VAL A 372 -72.93 -49.68 -48.70
CA VAL A 372 -72.98 -51.12 -48.38
C VAL A 372 -74.24 -51.47 -47.60
N ARG A 373 -74.64 -50.67 -46.60
CA ARG A 373 -75.93 -50.87 -45.90
C ARG A 373 -77.13 -50.84 -46.84
N ASN A 374 -77.15 -49.92 -47.81
CA ASN A 374 -78.20 -49.87 -48.82
C ASN A 374 -78.18 -51.11 -49.73
N ALA A 375 -76.99 -51.60 -50.10
CA ALA A 375 -76.84 -52.82 -50.90
C ALA A 375 -77.32 -54.08 -50.16
N ILE A 376 -77.06 -54.22 -48.86
CA ILE A 376 -77.61 -55.29 -48.03
C ILE A 376 -79.13 -55.24 -48.06
N GLY A 377 -79.72 -54.06 -47.83
CA GLY A 377 -81.19 -53.90 -47.87
C GLY A 377 -81.80 -54.26 -49.24
N ALA A 378 -81.13 -53.94 -50.34
CA ALA A 378 -81.56 -54.35 -51.68
C ALA A 378 -81.45 -55.87 -51.90
N MET A 379 -80.39 -56.51 -51.39
CA MET A 379 -80.22 -57.96 -51.49
C MET A 379 -81.23 -58.73 -50.62
N ASP A 380 -81.57 -58.23 -49.44
CA ASP A 380 -82.64 -58.79 -48.60
C ASP A 380 -84.00 -58.74 -49.32
N GLN A 381 -84.29 -57.66 -50.06
CA GLN A 381 -85.49 -57.55 -50.89
C GLN A 381 -85.49 -58.56 -52.05
N ILE A 382 -84.34 -58.77 -52.71
CA ILE A 382 -84.19 -59.77 -53.78
C ILE A 382 -84.37 -61.19 -53.22
N GLU A 383 -83.81 -61.46 -52.03
CA GLU A 383 -83.97 -62.75 -51.35
C GLU A 383 -85.45 -63.01 -51.00
N ALA A 384 -86.14 -62.02 -50.45
CA ALA A 384 -87.57 -62.08 -50.16
C ALA A 384 -88.40 -62.35 -51.42
N SER A 385 -88.15 -61.60 -52.51
CA SER A 385 -88.82 -61.80 -53.80
C SER A 385 -88.56 -63.21 -54.38
N SER A 386 -87.35 -63.74 -54.24
CA SER A 386 -87.00 -65.09 -54.67
C SER A 386 -87.77 -66.17 -53.89
N ARG A 387 -87.98 -65.97 -52.58
CA ARG A 387 -88.82 -66.86 -51.75
C ARG A 387 -90.29 -66.81 -52.17
N GLU A 388 -90.82 -65.63 -52.46
CA GLU A 388 -92.18 -65.46 -52.98
C GLU A 388 -92.36 -66.17 -54.33
N ILE A 389 -91.43 -65.98 -55.28
CA ILE A 389 -91.45 -66.68 -56.56
C ILE A 389 -91.40 -68.20 -56.34
N SER A 390 -90.55 -68.70 -55.45
CA SER A 390 -90.48 -70.14 -55.12
C SER A 390 -91.82 -70.68 -54.59
N SER A 391 -92.54 -69.90 -53.78
CA SER A 391 -93.88 -70.24 -53.30
C SER A 391 -94.90 -70.30 -54.44
N ILE A 392 -94.90 -69.31 -55.35
CA ILE A 392 -95.76 -69.26 -56.53
C ILE A 392 -95.50 -70.48 -57.44
N ILE A 393 -94.24 -70.83 -57.68
CA ILE A 393 -93.88 -72.01 -58.46
C ILE A 393 -94.36 -73.31 -57.80
N GLY A 394 -94.34 -73.38 -56.47
CA GLY A 394 -94.95 -74.47 -55.71
C GLY A 394 -96.45 -74.62 -55.98
N VAL A 395 -97.18 -73.51 -56.00
CA VAL A 395 -98.62 -73.50 -56.35
C VAL A 395 -98.84 -73.92 -57.81
N ILE A 396 -97.98 -73.48 -58.74
CA ILE A 396 -98.07 -73.86 -60.16
C ILE A 396 -97.83 -75.36 -60.35
N ASP A 397 -96.87 -75.95 -59.64
CA ASP A 397 -96.62 -77.41 -59.64
C ASP A 397 -97.84 -78.17 -59.10
N GLU A 398 -98.50 -77.66 -58.05
CA GLU A 398 -99.74 -78.22 -57.52
C GLU A 398 -100.90 -78.12 -58.51
N ILE A 399 -101.09 -76.96 -59.17
CA ILE A 399 -102.10 -76.77 -60.22
C ILE A 399 -101.84 -77.74 -61.38
N ALA A 400 -100.58 -77.91 -61.80
CA ALA A 400 -100.22 -78.85 -62.86
C ALA A 400 -100.53 -80.30 -62.44
N PHE A 401 -100.27 -80.67 -61.19
CA PHE A 401 -100.62 -81.99 -60.65
C PHE A 401 -102.14 -82.22 -60.61
N GLN A 402 -102.91 -81.25 -60.12
CA GLN A 402 -104.38 -81.30 -60.11
C GLN A 402 -104.95 -81.37 -61.54
N THR A 403 -104.39 -80.60 -62.48
CA THR A 403 -104.79 -80.60 -63.89
C THR A 403 -104.50 -81.96 -64.54
N ASN A 404 -103.37 -82.58 -64.22
CA ASN A 404 -103.02 -83.94 -64.67
C ASN A 404 -103.99 -85.00 -64.10
N LEU A 405 -104.45 -84.86 -62.85
CA LEU A 405 -105.47 -85.74 -62.25
C LEU A 405 -106.87 -85.53 -62.88
N LEU A 406 -107.27 -84.27 -63.12
CA LEU A 406 -108.51 -83.93 -63.82
C LEU A 406 -108.53 -84.48 -65.24
N ALA A 407 -107.42 -84.35 -65.96
CA ALA A 407 -107.23 -84.88 -67.30
C ALA A 407 -107.27 -86.41 -67.32
N LEU A 408 -106.69 -87.07 -66.30
CA LEU A 408 -106.79 -88.52 -66.14
C LEU A 408 -108.24 -88.97 -65.90
N ASN A 409 -108.96 -88.30 -65.00
CA ASN A 409 -110.37 -88.58 -64.73
C ASN A 409 -111.25 -88.35 -65.98
N ALA A 410 -111.01 -87.27 -66.72
CA ALA A 410 -111.68 -86.98 -67.98
C ALA A 410 -111.36 -88.02 -69.07
N GLY A 411 -110.11 -88.49 -69.13
CA GLY A 411 -109.69 -89.57 -70.05
C GLY A 411 -110.35 -90.91 -69.72
N VAL A 412 -110.51 -91.24 -68.44
CA VAL A 412 -111.25 -92.44 -67.98
C VAL A 412 -112.73 -92.35 -68.34
N GLU A 413 -113.38 -91.21 -68.10
CA GLU A 413 -114.81 -91.03 -68.42
C GLU A 413 -115.06 -90.99 -69.94
N ALA A 414 -114.12 -90.45 -70.72
CA ALA A 414 -114.14 -90.50 -72.19
C ALA A 414 -114.00 -91.94 -72.72
N ALA A 415 -113.17 -92.78 -72.10
CA ALA A 415 -113.10 -94.21 -72.42
C ALA A 415 -114.39 -94.96 -72.05
N ARG A 416 -115.07 -94.52 -70.99
CA ARG A 416 -116.36 -95.07 -70.51
C ARG A 416 -117.53 -94.73 -71.44
N ALA A 417 -117.48 -93.59 -72.13
CA ALA A 417 -118.49 -93.13 -73.08
C ALA A 417 -118.39 -93.75 -74.50
N GLY A 418 -117.44 -94.66 -74.74
CA GLY A 418 -117.32 -95.41 -76.00
C GLY A 418 -117.09 -94.51 -77.24
N ASP A 419 -117.79 -94.80 -78.35
CA ASP A 419 -117.59 -94.07 -79.62
C ASP A 419 -117.95 -92.57 -79.56
N ALA A 420 -118.82 -92.15 -78.63
CA ALA A 420 -119.17 -90.74 -78.43
C ALA A 420 -118.07 -89.93 -77.70
N GLY A 421 -117.15 -90.61 -76.99
CA GLY A 421 -116.10 -89.99 -76.18
C GLY A 421 -114.76 -89.75 -76.89
N LYS A 422 -114.59 -90.21 -78.14
CA LYS A 422 -113.31 -90.16 -78.87
C LYS A 422 -112.69 -88.76 -78.97
N GLY A 423 -113.49 -87.73 -79.24
CA GLY A 423 -113.01 -86.34 -79.28
C GLY A 423 -112.60 -85.82 -77.89
N PHE A 424 -113.33 -86.19 -76.85
CA PHE A 424 -113.02 -85.85 -75.46
C PHE A 424 -111.75 -86.55 -74.96
N ALA A 425 -111.50 -87.79 -75.37
CA ALA A 425 -110.29 -88.54 -75.00
C ALA A 425 -109.01 -87.88 -75.56
N VAL A 426 -109.06 -87.36 -76.79
CA VAL A 426 -107.94 -86.62 -77.39
C VAL A 426 -107.66 -85.34 -76.63
N VAL A 427 -108.70 -84.56 -76.30
CA VAL A 427 -108.55 -83.34 -75.50
C VAL A 427 -108.02 -83.65 -74.10
N ALA A 428 -108.52 -84.69 -73.45
CA ALA A 428 -108.02 -85.11 -72.13
C ALA A 428 -106.55 -85.53 -72.16
N GLN A 429 -106.10 -86.22 -73.21
CA GLN A 429 -104.69 -86.57 -73.37
C GLN A 429 -103.81 -85.33 -73.64
N GLU A 430 -104.27 -84.38 -74.46
CA GLU A 430 -103.56 -83.13 -74.72
C GLU A 430 -103.43 -82.26 -73.46
N VAL A 431 -104.49 -82.16 -72.66
CA VAL A 431 -104.49 -81.46 -71.36
C VAL A 431 -103.56 -82.15 -70.37
N ARG A 432 -103.50 -83.49 -70.38
CA ARG A 432 -102.58 -84.27 -69.54
C ARG A 432 -101.12 -84.02 -69.92
N GLU A 433 -100.81 -84.03 -71.21
CA GLU A 433 -99.46 -83.76 -71.71
C GLU A 433 -99.03 -82.31 -71.42
N LEU A 434 -99.94 -81.35 -71.56
CA LEU A 434 -99.72 -79.95 -71.17
C LEU A 434 -99.47 -79.80 -69.66
N ALA A 435 -100.23 -80.52 -68.82
CA ALA A 435 -100.04 -80.54 -67.38
C ALA A 435 -98.69 -81.15 -66.98
N GLN A 436 -98.26 -82.25 -67.61
CA GLN A 436 -96.94 -82.84 -67.41
C GLN A 436 -95.80 -81.91 -67.85
N ARG A 437 -95.96 -81.22 -68.99
CA ARG A 437 -95.00 -80.19 -69.44
C ARG A 437 -94.94 -79.01 -68.47
N SER A 438 -96.08 -78.59 -67.93
CA SER A 438 -96.16 -77.50 -66.94
C SER A 438 -95.50 -77.87 -65.62
N ALA A 439 -95.73 -79.10 -65.11
CA ALA A 439 -95.07 -79.61 -63.91
C ALA A 439 -93.55 -79.72 -64.10
N LYS A 440 -93.09 -80.21 -65.26
CA LYS A 440 -91.67 -80.28 -65.60
C LYS A 440 -91.03 -78.89 -65.63
N ALA A 441 -91.67 -77.92 -66.30
CA ALA A 441 -91.20 -76.53 -66.36
C ALA A 441 -91.19 -75.88 -64.98
N ALA A 442 -92.24 -76.09 -64.17
CA ALA A 442 -92.30 -75.60 -62.78
C ALA A 442 -91.15 -76.16 -61.93
N LYS A 443 -90.82 -77.45 -62.07
CA LYS A 443 -89.70 -78.08 -61.35
C LYS A 443 -88.33 -77.55 -61.81
N GLU A 444 -88.15 -77.29 -63.10
CA GLU A 444 -86.95 -76.66 -63.65
C GLU A 444 -86.79 -75.23 -63.11
N ILE A 445 -87.85 -74.41 -63.13
CA ILE A 445 -87.85 -73.05 -62.56
C ILE A 445 -87.59 -73.10 -61.05
N LYS A 446 -88.22 -74.02 -60.32
CA LYS A 446 -87.98 -74.21 -58.87
C LYS A 446 -86.51 -74.46 -58.57
N THR A 447 -85.85 -75.28 -59.39
CA THR A 447 -84.42 -75.57 -59.26
C THR A 447 -83.58 -74.32 -59.50
N LEU A 448 -83.88 -73.55 -60.57
CA LEU A 448 -83.20 -72.29 -60.87
C LEU A 448 -83.38 -71.25 -59.76
N ILE A 449 -84.61 -71.05 -59.27
CA ILE A 449 -84.91 -70.08 -58.21
C ILE A 449 -84.27 -70.49 -56.88
N THR A 450 -84.22 -71.79 -56.56
CA THR A 450 -83.50 -72.28 -55.38
C THR A 450 -82.00 -72.00 -55.49
N ALA A 451 -81.40 -72.22 -56.66
CA ALA A 451 -80.02 -71.88 -56.93
C ALA A 451 -79.76 -70.36 -56.86
N SER A 452 -80.64 -69.54 -57.42
CA SER A 452 -80.58 -68.08 -57.31
C SER A 452 -80.70 -67.60 -55.87
N GLY A 453 -81.59 -68.19 -55.07
CA GLY A 453 -81.69 -67.89 -53.64
C GLY A 453 -80.39 -68.19 -52.87
N ALA A 454 -79.75 -69.32 -53.16
CA ALA A 454 -78.44 -69.65 -52.58
C ALA A 454 -77.33 -68.66 -53.02
N GLN A 455 -77.34 -68.21 -54.28
CA GLN A 455 -76.40 -67.20 -54.78
C GLN A 455 -76.64 -65.83 -54.13
N VAL A 456 -77.89 -65.42 -53.94
CA VAL A 456 -78.25 -64.16 -53.26
C VAL A 456 -77.81 -64.22 -51.80
N ALA A 457 -78.08 -65.31 -51.08
CA ALA A 457 -77.65 -65.49 -49.69
C ALA A 457 -76.11 -65.41 -49.54
N ASN A 458 -75.36 -66.01 -50.48
CA ASN A 458 -73.91 -65.87 -50.52
C ASN A 458 -73.48 -64.42 -50.82
N GLY A 459 -74.17 -63.74 -51.74
CA GLY A 459 -73.99 -62.31 -52.01
C GLY A 459 -74.21 -61.43 -50.76
N VAL A 460 -75.28 -61.66 -50.01
CA VAL A 460 -75.57 -60.97 -48.74
C VAL A 460 -74.43 -61.18 -47.75
N ALA A 461 -73.92 -62.42 -47.61
CA ALA A 461 -72.81 -62.71 -46.70
C ALA A 461 -71.53 -61.97 -47.07
N LEU A 462 -71.17 -61.93 -48.37
CA LEU A 462 -69.99 -61.20 -48.86
C LEU A 462 -70.13 -59.68 -48.65
N VAL A 463 -71.30 -59.11 -48.95
CA VAL A 463 -71.57 -57.67 -48.77
C VAL A 463 -71.57 -57.30 -47.28
N THR A 464 -72.10 -58.17 -46.41
CA THR A 464 -72.05 -57.99 -44.95
C THR A 464 -70.61 -58.00 -44.44
N SER A 465 -69.78 -58.93 -44.92
CA SER A 465 -68.34 -58.97 -44.59
C SER A 465 -67.61 -57.71 -45.06
N ALA A 466 -67.89 -57.23 -46.27
CA ALA A 466 -67.36 -55.97 -46.78
C ALA A 466 -67.80 -54.76 -45.92
N GLY A 467 -69.04 -54.77 -45.42
CA GLY A 467 -69.55 -53.76 -44.48
C GLY A 467 -68.80 -53.76 -43.15
N GLY A 468 -68.51 -54.95 -42.60
CA GLY A 468 -67.67 -55.11 -41.41
C GLY A 468 -66.26 -54.55 -41.61
N ALA A 469 -65.60 -54.89 -42.72
CA ALA A 469 -64.27 -54.37 -43.04
C ALA A 469 -64.24 -52.84 -43.18
N LEU A 470 -65.27 -52.24 -43.80
CA LEU A 470 -65.38 -50.78 -43.90
C LEU A 470 -65.60 -50.11 -42.53
N GLN A 471 -66.33 -50.76 -41.62
CA GLN A 471 -66.51 -50.26 -40.26
C GLN A 471 -65.19 -50.31 -39.46
N GLU A 472 -64.40 -51.37 -39.62
CA GLU A 472 -63.05 -51.44 -39.04
C GLU A 472 -62.13 -50.35 -39.58
N ILE A 473 -62.15 -50.11 -40.91
CA ILE A 473 -61.41 -49.01 -41.54
C ILE A 473 -61.83 -47.66 -40.95
N ALA A 474 -63.14 -47.41 -40.80
CA ALA A 474 -63.62 -46.15 -40.22
C ALA A 474 -63.10 -45.93 -38.80
N THR A 475 -63.09 -46.98 -37.97
CA THR A 475 -62.54 -46.94 -36.61
C THR A 475 -61.03 -46.66 -36.63
N GLN A 476 -60.26 -47.34 -37.47
CA GLN A 476 -58.82 -47.11 -37.61
C GLN A 476 -58.51 -45.69 -38.09
N VAL A 477 -59.27 -45.17 -39.05
CA VAL A 477 -59.10 -43.79 -39.54
C VAL A 477 -59.41 -42.78 -38.44
N GLN A 478 -60.36 -43.05 -37.55
CA GLN A 478 -60.64 -42.20 -36.39
C GLN A 478 -59.48 -42.16 -35.38
N GLU A 479 -58.81 -43.30 -35.15
CA GLU A 479 -57.61 -43.34 -34.32
C GLU A 479 -56.45 -42.56 -34.97
N ILE A 480 -56.28 -42.68 -36.29
CA ILE A 480 -55.28 -41.90 -37.03
C ILE A 480 -55.58 -40.39 -36.92
N ASP A 481 -56.84 -39.98 -37.04
CA ASP A 481 -57.26 -38.56 -36.91
C ASP A 481 -56.87 -37.99 -35.55
N THR A 482 -57.15 -38.73 -34.49
CA THR A 482 -56.80 -38.35 -33.11
C THR A 482 -55.29 -38.18 -32.93
N ASN A 483 -54.50 -39.12 -33.47
CA ASN A 483 -53.04 -39.04 -33.41
C ASN A 483 -52.48 -37.85 -34.21
N VAL A 484 -53.06 -37.56 -35.38
CA VAL A 484 -52.60 -36.43 -36.21
C VAL A 484 -52.90 -35.10 -35.54
N VAL A 485 -54.06 -34.94 -34.91
CA VAL A 485 -54.38 -33.74 -34.12
C VAL A 485 -53.35 -33.54 -32.99
N ALA A 486 -53.02 -34.61 -32.25
CA ALA A 486 -52.01 -34.55 -31.20
C ALA A 486 -50.62 -34.16 -31.73
N ILE A 487 -50.23 -34.63 -32.93
CA ILE A 487 -48.97 -34.22 -33.58
C ILE A 487 -48.98 -32.73 -33.94
N VAL A 488 -50.09 -32.21 -34.46
CA VAL A 488 -50.23 -30.79 -34.82
C VAL A 488 -50.10 -29.91 -33.57
N GLU A 489 -50.77 -30.29 -32.47
CA GLU A 489 -50.69 -29.57 -31.19
C GLU A 489 -49.25 -29.59 -30.64
N ALA A 490 -48.62 -30.77 -30.57
CA ALA A 490 -47.23 -30.89 -30.11
C ALA A 490 -46.23 -30.09 -30.97
N ALA A 491 -46.43 -30.05 -32.30
CA ALA A 491 -45.57 -29.27 -33.19
C ALA A 491 -45.73 -27.75 -32.97
N ARG A 492 -46.93 -27.27 -32.65
CA ARG A 492 -47.17 -25.85 -32.31
C ARG A 492 -46.55 -25.46 -30.97
N GLU A 493 -46.63 -26.34 -29.97
CA GLU A 493 -45.95 -26.15 -28.68
C GLU A 493 -44.43 -26.12 -28.87
N GLN A 494 -43.85 -27.06 -29.63
CA GLN A 494 -42.42 -27.06 -29.97
C GLN A 494 -41.99 -25.77 -30.69
N SER A 495 -42.79 -25.27 -31.63
CA SER A 495 -42.50 -24.02 -32.33
C SER A 495 -42.46 -22.82 -31.38
N THR A 496 -43.31 -22.82 -30.35
CA THR A 496 -43.33 -21.74 -29.33
C THR A 496 -42.09 -21.84 -28.45
N ALA A 497 -41.78 -23.04 -27.95
CA ALA A 497 -40.60 -23.29 -27.13
C ALA A 497 -39.28 -22.96 -27.87
N LEU A 498 -39.19 -23.27 -29.17
CA LEU A 498 -38.03 -22.90 -30.00
C LEU A 498 -37.87 -21.38 -30.13
N GLY A 499 -38.98 -20.62 -30.18
CA GLY A 499 -38.94 -19.16 -30.15
C GLY A 499 -38.33 -18.61 -28.85
N GLU A 500 -38.66 -19.20 -27.70
CA GLU A 500 -38.09 -18.85 -26.41
C GLU A 500 -36.59 -19.22 -26.33
N ILE A 501 -36.21 -20.39 -26.84
CA ILE A 501 -34.81 -20.82 -26.90
C ILE A 501 -34.00 -19.87 -27.79
N ASN A 502 -34.54 -19.45 -28.94
CA ASN A 502 -33.87 -18.51 -29.84
C ASN A 502 -33.59 -17.16 -29.13
N GLN A 503 -34.57 -16.65 -28.37
CA GLN A 503 -34.41 -15.43 -27.57
C GLN A 503 -33.36 -15.59 -26.46
N ALA A 504 -33.25 -16.78 -25.85
CA ALA A 504 -32.23 -17.09 -24.87
C ALA A 504 -30.83 -17.12 -25.51
N VAL A 505 -30.69 -17.72 -26.70
CA VAL A 505 -29.43 -17.72 -27.46
C VAL A 505 -28.99 -16.31 -27.82
N ASP A 506 -29.90 -15.44 -28.28
CA ASP A 506 -29.61 -14.02 -28.53
C ASP A 506 -29.07 -13.30 -27.28
N THR A 507 -29.62 -13.63 -26.10
CA THR A 507 -29.16 -13.04 -24.83
C THR A 507 -27.76 -13.53 -24.47
N VAL A 508 -27.46 -14.80 -24.69
CA VAL A 508 -26.13 -15.38 -24.46
C VAL A 508 -25.11 -14.78 -25.45
N ASP A 509 -25.49 -14.56 -26.71
CA ASP A 509 -24.64 -13.89 -27.70
C ASP A 509 -24.29 -12.46 -27.27
N GLN A 510 -25.29 -11.66 -26.88
CA GLN A 510 -25.05 -10.30 -26.34
C GLN A 510 -24.13 -10.30 -25.12
N SER A 511 -24.30 -11.27 -24.21
CA SER A 511 -23.41 -11.41 -23.05
C SER A 511 -21.99 -11.80 -23.45
N THR A 512 -21.84 -12.62 -24.49
CA THR A 512 -20.54 -13.06 -25.02
C THR A 512 -19.80 -11.88 -25.65
N GLN A 513 -20.50 -11.03 -26.40
CA GLN A 513 -19.93 -9.79 -26.95
C GLN A 513 -19.52 -8.80 -25.85
N LYS A 514 -20.32 -8.65 -24.78
CA LYS A 514 -19.94 -7.83 -23.61
C LYS A 514 -18.71 -8.38 -22.90
N ASN A 515 -18.58 -9.70 -22.78
CA ASN A 515 -17.38 -10.31 -22.22
C ASN A 515 -16.14 -10.02 -23.07
N ALA A 516 -16.26 -10.05 -24.40
CA ALA A 516 -15.16 -9.70 -25.29
C ALA A 516 -14.71 -8.24 -25.09
N ALA A 517 -15.65 -7.28 -25.02
CA ALA A 517 -15.34 -5.89 -24.73
C ALA A 517 -14.68 -5.71 -23.34
N MET A 518 -15.20 -6.41 -22.32
CA MET A 518 -14.63 -6.38 -20.97
C MET A 518 -13.20 -6.94 -20.91
N VAL A 519 -12.90 -7.97 -21.70
CA VAL A 519 -11.55 -8.54 -21.83
C VAL A 519 -10.57 -7.50 -22.41
N GLU A 520 -10.98 -6.75 -23.43
CA GLU A 520 -10.16 -5.67 -24.00
C GLU A 520 -9.89 -4.57 -22.97
N GLU A 521 -10.93 -4.12 -22.25
CA GLU A 521 -10.82 -3.10 -21.21
C GLU A 521 -9.91 -3.55 -20.05
N GLN A 522 -10.08 -4.78 -19.55
CA GLN A 522 -9.24 -5.34 -18.49
C GLN A 522 -7.78 -5.44 -18.94
N THR A 523 -7.54 -5.89 -20.16
CA THR A 523 -6.19 -5.98 -20.73
C THR A 523 -5.52 -4.62 -20.79
N ALA A 524 -6.25 -3.59 -21.25
CA ALA A 524 -5.76 -2.22 -21.28
C ALA A 524 -5.49 -1.65 -19.87
N ALA A 525 -6.36 -1.94 -18.90
CA ALA A 525 -6.18 -1.54 -17.50
C ALA A 525 -4.94 -2.19 -16.88
N SER A 526 -4.73 -3.50 -17.08
CA SER A 526 -3.54 -4.22 -16.62
C SER A 526 -2.25 -3.66 -17.22
N HIS A 527 -2.24 -3.32 -18.51
CA HIS A 527 -1.08 -2.66 -19.13
C HIS A 527 -0.81 -1.27 -18.55
N SER A 528 -1.84 -0.55 -18.16
CA SER A 528 -1.69 0.78 -17.55
C SER A 528 -1.16 0.68 -16.12
N LEU A 529 -1.67 -0.25 -15.31
CA LEU A 529 -1.15 -0.52 -13.97
C LEU A 529 0.31 -1.01 -14.00
N ALA A 530 0.67 -1.87 -14.96
CA ALA A 530 2.04 -2.32 -15.13
C ALA A 530 3.00 -1.16 -15.50
N ARG A 531 2.53 -0.20 -16.31
CA ARG A 531 3.30 1.02 -16.62
C ARG A 531 3.46 1.91 -15.40
N GLU A 532 2.41 2.08 -14.60
CA GLU A 532 2.46 2.90 -13.38
C GLU A 532 3.43 2.29 -12.35
N ALA A 533 3.39 0.98 -12.16
CA ALA A 533 4.35 0.27 -11.31
C ALA A 533 5.79 0.42 -11.82
N ALA A 534 6.02 0.34 -13.13
CA ALA A 534 7.33 0.59 -13.72
C ALA A 534 7.83 2.03 -13.51
N ALA A 535 6.93 3.02 -13.60
CA ALA A 535 7.25 4.42 -13.31
C ALA A 535 7.62 4.62 -11.83
N LEU A 536 6.90 3.99 -10.90
CA LEU A 536 7.25 3.98 -9.47
C LEU A 536 8.64 3.38 -9.24
N PHE A 537 8.98 2.27 -9.89
CA PHE A 537 10.33 1.70 -9.79
C PHE A 537 11.42 2.63 -10.32
N GLN A 538 11.15 3.37 -11.41
CA GLN A 538 12.10 4.37 -11.89
C GLN A 538 12.30 5.53 -10.91
N LEU A 539 11.22 6.04 -10.30
CA LEU A 539 11.29 7.07 -9.28
C LEU A 539 12.04 6.60 -8.04
N LEU A 540 11.73 5.39 -7.56
CA LEU A 540 12.43 4.76 -6.45
C LEU A 540 13.92 4.55 -6.76
N GLY A 541 14.26 4.22 -8.00
CA GLY A 541 15.66 4.05 -8.45
C GLY A 541 16.53 5.31 -8.33
N GLN A 542 15.94 6.48 -8.10
CA GLN A 542 16.66 7.73 -7.79
C GLN A 542 17.17 7.77 -6.34
N PHE A 543 16.61 6.93 -5.47
CA PHE A 543 16.95 6.88 -4.05
C PHE A 543 17.77 5.65 -3.70
N LYS A 544 18.76 5.80 -2.82
CA LYS A 544 19.48 4.69 -2.19
C LYS A 544 18.88 4.41 -0.81
N TYR A 545 18.04 3.40 -0.71
CA TYR A 545 17.33 3.04 0.53
C TYR A 545 17.56 1.58 0.97
N GLY A 546 18.52 0.87 0.36
CA GLY A 546 18.95 -0.48 0.74
C GLY A 546 19.45 -1.31 -0.45
N GLU A 547 20.31 -2.31 -0.19
CA GLU A 547 20.91 -3.17 -1.23
C GLU A 547 19.88 -4.01 -2.03
N ALA A 548 18.70 -4.25 -1.48
CA ALA A 548 17.66 -5.06 -2.13
C ALA A 548 17.13 -4.44 -3.44
N ALA A 549 17.24 -3.13 -3.63
CA ALA A 549 16.72 -2.45 -4.83
C ALA A 549 17.51 -2.77 -6.12
N ARG A 550 18.72 -3.36 -6.03
CA ARG A 550 19.50 -3.76 -7.21
C ARG A 550 19.21 -5.17 -7.72
N ALA A 551 18.53 -6.02 -6.94
CA ALA A 551 18.30 -7.42 -7.31
C ALA A 551 17.04 -7.65 -8.15
N SER A 552 16.19 -6.64 -8.32
CA SER A 552 14.91 -6.75 -9.02
C SER A 552 14.94 -6.03 -10.37
N GLN A 553 15.98 -6.26 -11.19
CA GLN A 553 15.75 -6.16 -12.62
C GLN A 553 14.72 -7.24 -12.98
N PRO A 554 13.66 -6.93 -13.74
CA PRO A 554 12.78 -7.98 -14.25
C PRO A 554 13.68 -8.93 -15.03
N ALA A 555 13.81 -10.17 -14.53
CA ALA A 555 14.51 -11.22 -15.23
C ALA A 555 13.96 -11.23 -16.66
N LYS A 556 14.83 -10.98 -17.64
CA LYS A 556 14.47 -11.14 -19.06
C LYS A 556 13.66 -12.44 -19.17
N PRO A 557 12.51 -12.43 -19.84
CA PRO A 557 11.74 -13.66 -20.01
C PRO A 557 12.70 -14.67 -20.65
N LEU A 558 13.00 -15.72 -19.89
CA LEU A 558 13.71 -16.87 -20.41
C LEU A 558 12.81 -17.41 -21.51
N ASN A 559 13.16 -17.05 -22.74
CA ASN A 559 12.62 -17.64 -23.96
C ASN A 559 13.03 -19.11 -23.91
N ARG A 560 12.26 -19.93 -23.19
CA ARG A 560 12.33 -21.37 -23.32
C ARG A 560 11.94 -21.66 -24.76
N PRO A 561 12.85 -22.21 -25.59
CA PRO A 561 12.44 -22.67 -26.89
C PRO A 561 11.31 -23.69 -26.68
N ALA A 562 10.19 -23.46 -27.36
CA ALA A 562 9.11 -24.43 -27.45
C ALA A 562 9.71 -25.78 -27.83
N ASN A 563 9.32 -26.83 -27.10
CA ASN A 563 9.68 -28.20 -27.45
C ASN A 563 9.38 -28.44 -28.94
N PRO A 564 10.29 -29.09 -29.70
CA PRO A 564 10.01 -29.38 -31.10
C PRO A 564 8.79 -30.31 -31.21
N PRO A 565 8.01 -30.22 -32.30
CA PRO A 565 6.89 -31.12 -32.53
C PRO A 565 7.39 -32.56 -32.55
N LEU A 566 6.78 -33.42 -31.71
CA LEU A 566 6.98 -34.86 -31.79
C LEU A 566 6.57 -35.32 -33.20
N GLN A 567 7.57 -35.73 -33.98
CA GLN A 567 7.35 -36.41 -35.24
C GLN A 567 6.51 -37.67 -35.01
N ALA A 568 5.40 -37.76 -35.75
CA ALA A 568 4.52 -38.91 -35.80
C ALA A 568 5.29 -40.15 -36.28
N ALA A 569 5.68 -41.02 -35.34
CA ALA A 569 6.03 -42.39 -35.64
C ALA A 569 4.75 -43.23 -35.62
N GLY A 570 4.33 -43.68 -36.82
CA GLY A 570 3.14 -44.48 -37.00
C GLY A 570 3.13 -45.75 -36.16
N ARG A 571 2.05 -45.96 -35.41
CA ARG A 571 1.70 -47.26 -34.86
C ARG A 571 0.20 -47.46 -34.98
N ARG A 572 -0.18 -48.32 -35.93
CA ARG A 572 -1.54 -48.86 -36.08
C ARG A 572 -1.92 -49.57 -34.79
N ILE A 573 -3.04 -49.18 -34.17
CA ILE A 573 -3.71 -49.95 -33.12
C ILE A 573 -5.13 -50.23 -33.60
N ARG A 574 -5.48 -51.51 -33.67
CA ARG A 574 -6.79 -52.05 -34.03
C ARG A 574 -7.84 -51.70 -32.97
N PRO A 575 -9.12 -51.50 -33.32
CA PRO A 575 -10.18 -51.38 -32.34
C PRO A 575 -10.54 -52.77 -31.79
N GLN A 576 -10.48 -52.91 -30.47
CA GLN A 576 -11.02 -54.07 -29.75
C GLN A 576 -12.37 -53.65 -29.17
N PHE A 577 -13.44 -54.21 -29.73
CA PHE A 577 -14.78 -54.13 -29.14
C PHE A 577 -14.79 -54.96 -27.84
N GLN A 578 -15.18 -54.34 -26.73
CA GLN A 578 -15.68 -55.07 -25.56
C GLN A 578 -17.13 -54.64 -25.31
N THR A 579 -18.02 -55.55 -25.66
CA THR A 579 -19.39 -55.62 -25.16
C THR A 579 -19.37 -56.30 -23.79
N GLN A 580 -19.94 -55.68 -22.77
CA GLN A 580 -20.58 -56.41 -21.66
C GLN A 580 -21.89 -55.74 -21.32
N GLY A 581 -22.98 -56.50 -21.45
CA GLY A 581 -24.30 -56.14 -20.98
C GLY A 581 -24.64 -56.84 -19.66
N SER A 582 -25.32 -56.05 -18.82
CA SER A 582 -26.52 -56.36 -18.03
C SER A 582 -26.48 -57.09 -16.67
N ALA A 583 -27.21 -56.43 -15.75
CA ALA A 583 -27.91 -56.87 -14.52
C ALA A 583 -27.07 -56.91 -13.22
N ALA A 584 -27.51 -56.40 -12.05
CA ALA A 584 -28.84 -55.99 -11.59
C ALA A 584 -28.76 -54.99 -10.39
N LEU A 585 -29.78 -54.11 -10.37
CA LEU A 585 -30.54 -53.53 -9.23
C LEU A 585 -29.95 -53.52 -7.80
N SER A 586 -29.89 -52.32 -7.23
CA SER A 586 -30.39 -52.05 -5.88
C SER A 586 -30.91 -50.61 -5.80
N VAL A 587 -32.23 -50.49 -5.59
CA VAL A 587 -32.93 -49.26 -5.26
C VAL A 587 -32.59 -48.91 -3.81
N ASP A 588 -32.19 -47.67 -3.55
CA ASP A 588 -32.31 -47.12 -2.20
C ASP A 588 -33.06 -45.79 -2.25
N ASN A 589 -34.17 -45.80 -1.54
CA ASN A 589 -35.16 -44.75 -1.43
C ASN A 589 -34.84 -44.00 -0.14
N ASN A 590 -34.36 -42.76 -0.22
CA ASN A 590 -34.60 -41.79 0.85
C ASN A 590 -34.42 -40.35 0.38
N SER A 591 -35.58 -39.72 0.18
CA SER A 591 -35.97 -38.44 0.78
C SER A 591 -34.89 -37.37 0.95
N TRP A 592 -35.03 -36.27 0.20
CA TRP A 592 -34.93 -34.92 0.77
C TRP A 592 -35.83 -33.98 -0.05
N GLU A 593 -36.90 -33.56 0.62
CA GLU A 593 -37.68 -32.36 0.32
C GLU A 593 -36.82 -31.13 0.61
N GLU A 594 -36.82 -30.16 -0.32
CA GLU A 594 -36.75 -28.70 -0.17
C GLU A 594 -36.07 -28.11 -1.42
N PHE A 595 -36.90 -27.63 -2.36
CA PHE A 595 -36.86 -26.25 -2.86
C PHE A 595 -38.14 -25.89 -3.61
#